data_AF-A0A972L803-F1
#
_entry.id   AF-A0A972L803-F1
#
_cell.length_a   1.000
_cell.length_b   1.000
_cell.length_c   1.000
_cell.angle_alpha   90.00
_cell.angle_beta   90.00
_cell.angle_gamma   90.00
#
_symmetry.space_group_name_H-M   'P 1'
#
loop_
_entity.id
_entity.type
_entity.pdbx_description
1 polymer ?
#
loop_
_entity_poly.entity_id
_entity_poly.type
_entity_poly.pdbx_seq_one_letter_code
_entity_poly.pdbx_strand_id
1 'polypeptide(L)'
;MTPRSLCAEGRHRQTVDLLYGDVQLILYGSAVTVRTEKEMVKERRFSAGRVIMTQGLMLTKKTRRQVRTEEQDRERFLYLYSKNRPTVVMRENGLQYVSLGKALQVSQAANFNHVVSELRRQIPDAVFDDRLLTRGGQTRILGPLLTPEKHLDVAAALLVKALPMAS
;
A
#
# COMPACT_ATOMS: atom_id res chain seq x y z
N MET A 1 23.90 -20.71 10.93
CA MET A 1 23.27 -20.08 12.11
C MET A 1 22.07 -19.31 11.61
N THR A 2 20.86 -19.72 11.96
CA THR A 2 19.64 -19.06 11.49
C THR A 2 19.47 -17.75 12.27
N PRO A 3 19.22 -16.60 11.63
CA PRO A 3 18.96 -15.35 12.34
C PRO A 3 17.79 -15.55 13.31
N ARG A 4 17.90 -14.97 14.52
CA ARG A 4 16.85 -15.03 15.56
C ARG A 4 16.13 -13.70 15.76
N SER A 5 16.52 -12.70 14.99
CA SER A 5 15.97 -11.37 15.02
C SER A 5 15.93 -10.76 13.62
N LEU A 6 15.06 -9.78 13.46
CA LEU A 6 14.99 -8.85 12.35
C LEU A 6 15.42 -7.48 12.85
N CYS A 7 16.45 -6.92 12.20
CA CYS A 7 16.77 -5.51 12.32
C CYS A 7 16.08 -4.77 11.17
N ALA A 8 15.19 -3.84 11.51
CA ALA A 8 14.48 -3.02 10.54
C ALA A 8 14.88 -1.55 10.68
N GLU A 9 15.35 -0.94 9.60
CA GLU A 9 15.63 0.50 9.53
C GLU A 9 14.50 1.22 8.80
N GLY A 10 13.89 2.21 9.46
CA GLY A 10 12.87 3.07 8.88
C GLY A 10 13.46 4.24 8.09
N ARG A 11 12.62 4.92 7.29
CA ARG A 11 13.02 6.07 6.45
C ARG A 11 13.72 7.22 7.21
N HIS A 12 13.45 7.36 8.50
CA HIS A 12 14.06 8.37 9.37
C HIS A 12 15.27 7.84 10.16
N ARG A 13 15.90 6.75 9.69
CA ARG A 13 17.02 6.05 10.37
C ARG A 13 16.71 5.57 11.79
N GLN A 14 15.43 5.38 12.09
CA GLN A 14 15.00 4.71 13.30
C GLN A 14 15.18 3.21 13.10
N THR A 15 15.91 2.56 13.99
CA THR A 15 16.14 1.12 13.93
C THR A 15 15.30 0.43 14.98
N VAL A 16 14.65 -0.67 14.59
CA VAL A 16 13.92 -1.56 15.50
C VAL A 16 14.51 -2.94 15.36
N ASP A 17 15.01 -3.48 16.47
CA ASP A 17 15.36 -4.88 16.59
C ASP A 17 14.17 -5.66 17.14
N LEU A 18 13.74 -6.65 16.36
CA LEU A 18 12.60 -7.50 16.64
C LEU A 18 13.07 -8.94 16.78
N LEU A 19 12.95 -9.52 17.97
CA LEU A 19 13.19 -10.95 18.15
C LEU A 19 12.06 -11.72 17.46
N TYR A 20 12.41 -12.77 16.70
CA TYR A 20 11.41 -13.59 16.03
C TYR A 20 10.43 -14.23 17.01
N GLY A 21 10.89 -14.65 18.18
CA GLY A 21 10.02 -15.19 19.23
C GLY A 21 9.06 -14.17 19.86
N ASP A 22 9.27 -12.87 19.66
CA ASP A 22 8.38 -11.82 20.19
C ASP A 22 7.25 -11.47 19.21
N VAL A 23 7.31 -11.94 17.97
CA VAL A 23 6.30 -11.66 16.95
C VAL A 23 5.10 -12.57 17.17
N GLN A 24 3.93 -11.96 17.37
CA GLN A 24 2.68 -12.68 17.67
C GLN A 24 1.75 -12.73 16.46
N LEU A 25 1.81 -11.72 15.60
CA LEU A 25 0.96 -11.62 14.42
C LEU A 25 1.73 -11.02 13.24
N ILE A 26 1.65 -11.73 12.11
CA ILE A 26 2.06 -11.28 10.78
C ILE A 26 0.77 -11.01 10.00
N LEU A 27 0.46 -9.73 9.77
CA LEU A 27 -0.71 -9.31 9.00
C LEU A 27 -0.28 -8.87 7.60
N TYR A 28 -0.70 -9.61 6.58
CA TYR A 28 -0.35 -9.37 5.18
C TYR A 28 -1.54 -8.80 4.42
N GLY A 29 -1.31 -7.73 3.64
CA GLY A 29 -2.39 -7.05 2.94
C GLY A 29 -1.97 -6.29 1.70
N SER A 30 -2.96 -5.69 1.05
CA SER A 30 -2.73 -4.79 -0.08
C SER A 30 -3.62 -3.56 0.02
N ALA A 31 -3.05 -2.39 -0.23
CA ALA A 31 -3.76 -1.12 -0.28
C ALA A 31 -3.84 -0.64 -1.73
N VAL A 32 -4.97 -0.05 -2.08
CA VAL A 32 -5.07 0.72 -3.32
C VAL A 32 -4.62 2.14 -3.02
N THR A 33 -3.53 2.56 -3.65
CA THR A 33 -3.10 3.95 -3.64
C THR A 33 -3.75 4.65 -4.83
N VAL A 34 -4.74 5.50 -4.56
CA VAL A 34 -5.33 6.35 -5.60
C VAL A 34 -4.42 7.55 -5.80
N ARG A 35 -3.54 7.51 -6.80
CA ARG A 35 -2.74 8.66 -7.18
C ARG A 35 -3.60 9.59 -8.04
N THR A 36 -4.12 10.66 -7.45
CA THR A 36 -4.83 11.70 -8.20
C THR A 36 -3.81 12.63 -8.85
N GLU A 37 -3.32 12.27 -10.04
CA GLU A 37 -2.50 13.19 -10.82
C GLU A 37 -3.43 14.21 -11.51
N LYS A 38 -3.39 15.46 -11.07
CA LYS A 38 -4.15 16.56 -11.70
C LYS A 38 -3.39 17.05 -12.92
N GLU A 39 -3.43 16.31 -14.02
CA GLU A 39 -2.85 16.78 -15.27
C GLU A 39 -3.77 17.88 -15.87
N MET A 40 -3.33 19.13 -15.82
CA MET A 40 -4.03 20.24 -16.47
C MET A 40 -3.70 20.27 -17.96
N VAL A 41 -4.41 19.48 -18.77
CA VAL A 41 -4.31 19.56 -20.22
C VAL A 41 -4.98 20.86 -20.70
N LYS A 42 -4.16 21.84 -21.13
CA LYS A 42 -4.62 23.05 -21.83
C LYS A 42 -4.91 22.71 -23.30
N GLU A 43 -6.14 22.30 -23.63
CA GLU A 43 -6.60 22.30 -25.02
C GLU A 43 -7.04 23.72 -25.43
N ARG A 44 -6.34 24.33 -26.40
CA ARG A 44 -6.85 25.49 -27.15
C ARG A 44 -7.74 24.98 -28.28
N ARG A 45 -9.06 25.10 -28.14
CA ARG A 45 -10.00 24.85 -29.25
C ARG A 45 -10.25 26.14 -30.01
N PHE A 46 -9.81 26.15 -31.27
CA PHE A 46 -10.16 27.20 -32.23
C PHE A 46 -11.46 26.75 -32.92
N SER A 47 -12.57 27.47 -32.71
CA SER A 47 -13.84 27.17 -33.37
C SER A 47 -13.84 27.82 -34.75
N ALA A 48 -13.37 27.10 -35.77
CA ALA A 48 -13.42 27.55 -37.17
C ALA A 48 -14.84 27.57 -37.78
N GLY A 49 -15.88 27.14 -37.05
CA GLY A 49 -17.21 26.87 -37.61
C GLY A 49 -18.32 27.88 -37.31
N ARG A 50 -18.05 29.06 -36.72
CA ARG A 50 -19.11 30.06 -36.46
C ARG A 50 -18.58 31.48 -36.57
N VAL A 51 -18.24 31.88 -37.78
CA VAL A 51 -17.98 33.29 -38.14
C VAL A 51 -19.23 33.84 -38.83
N ILE A 52 -20.28 34.10 -38.07
CA ILE A 52 -21.39 34.96 -38.50
C ILE A 52 -21.78 35.84 -37.32
N MET A 53 -21.59 37.15 -37.51
CA MET A 53 -22.16 38.27 -36.74
C MET A 53 -21.67 38.52 -35.31
N THR A 54 -20.42 38.97 -35.15
CA THR A 54 -20.06 39.96 -34.12
C THR A 54 -18.84 40.74 -34.60
N GLN A 55 -18.90 42.07 -34.56
CA GLN A 55 -17.80 42.94 -34.98
C GLN A 55 -16.50 42.66 -34.21
N GLY A 56 -15.56 41.95 -34.85
CA GLY A 56 -14.12 42.06 -34.57
C GLY A 56 -13.55 41.53 -33.25
N LEU A 57 -14.33 40.95 -32.33
CA LEU A 57 -13.80 40.44 -31.05
C LEU A 57 -13.82 38.90 -30.98
N MET A 58 -12.63 38.29 -31.08
CA MET A 58 -12.44 36.84 -30.87
C MET A 58 -12.64 36.48 -29.39
N LEU A 59 -13.83 35.99 -29.04
CA LEU A 59 -14.08 35.37 -27.73
C LEU A 59 -13.40 34.00 -27.64
N THR A 60 -12.19 33.97 -27.08
CA THR A 60 -11.46 32.72 -26.80
C THR A 60 -12.09 32.04 -25.57
N LYS A 61 -12.93 31.01 -25.78
CA LYS A 61 -13.47 30.23 -24.66
C LYS A 61 -12.41 29.25 -24.13
N LYS A 62 -11.79 29.58 -23.01
CA LYS A 62 -10.88 28.70 -22.27
C LYS A 62 -11.68 27.58 -21.61
N THR A 63 -11.70 26.40 -22.19
CA THR A 63 -12.37 25.24 -21.60
C THR A 63 -11.37 24.45 -20.76
N ARG A 64 -11.63 24.31 -19.46
CA ARG A 64 -10.80 23.53 -18.53
C ARG A 64 -11.30 22.08 -18.56
N ARG A 65 -10.66 21.21 -19.37
CA ARG A 65 -10.94 19.78 -19.34
C ARG A 65 -10.09 19.15 -18.24
N GLN A 66 -10.73 18.68 -17.18
CA GLN A 66 -10.07 17.94 -16.11
C GLN A 66 -9.99 16.48 -16.58
N VAL A 67 -8.86 16.08 -17.18
CA VAL A 67 -8.62 14.67 -17.48
C VAL A 67 -8.22 14.01 -16.16
N ARG A 68 -9.08 13.12 -15.68
CA ARG A 68 -8.89 12.37 -14.45
C ARG A 68 -8.28 11.03 -14.88
N THR A 69 -6.95 10.97 -14.94
CA THR A 69 -6.25 9.69 -15.09
C THR A 69 -6.21 9.05 -13.71
N GLU A 70 -7.17 8.18 -13.44
CA GLU A 70 -7.20 7.38 -12.20
C GLU A 70 -6.22 6.22 -12.36
N GLU A 71 -4.94 6.46 -12.03
CA GLU A 71 -3.96 5.37 -11.93
C GLU A 71 -4.15 4.70 -10.57
N GLN A 72 -4.84 3.56 -10.60
CA GLN A 72 -5.11 2.74 -9.44
C GLN A 72 -3.92 1.81 -9.21
N ASP A 73 -2.95 2.23 -8.39
CA ASP A 73 -1.81 1.38 -8.05
C ASP A 73 -2.12 0.57 -6.79
N ARG A 74 -1.74 -0.72 -6.78
CA ARG A 74 -2.00 -1.62 -5.66
C ARG A 74 -0.68 -2.00 -5.01
N GLU A 75 -0.44 -1.45 -3.83
CA GLU A 75 0.76 -1.68 -3.03
C GLU A 75 0.50 -2.77 -1.98
N ARG A 76 1.37 -3.78 -1.87
CA ARG A 76 1.31 -4.74 -0.76
C ARG A 76 2.01 -4.19 0.49
N PHE A 77 1.55 -4.64 1.65
CA PHE A 77 2.17 -4.32 2.93
C PHE A 77 2.14 -5.52 3.87
N LEU A 78 3.04 -5.49 4.85
CA LEU A 78 3.18 -6.48 5.91
C LEU A 78 3.32 -5.76 7.24
N TYR A 79 2.49 -6.09 8.22
CA TYR A 79 2.63 -5.62 9.60
C TYR A 79 3.12 -6.76 10.48
N LEU A 80 4.15 -6.48 11.27
CA LEU A 80 4.66 -7.38 12.30
C LEU A 80 4.29 -6.79 13.65
N TYR A 81 3.41 -7.48 14.37
CA TYR A 81 2.98 -7.11 15.71
C TYR A 81 3.74 -7.95 16.74
N SER A 82 4.32 -7.24 17.71
CA SER A 82 5.02 -7.82 18.85
C SER A 82 4.52 -7.21 20.14
N LYS A 83 4.59 -8.00 21.21
CA LYS A 83 4.22 -7.55 22.55
C LYS A 83 5.12 -6.38 22.97
N ASN A 84 4.52 -5.28 23.42
CA ASN A 84 5.21 -4.11 23.97
C ASN A 84 6.26 -3.45 23.05
N ARG A 85 6.22 -3.69 21.73
CA ARG A 85 7.09 -3.03 20.75
C ARG A 85 6.25 -2.32 19.69
N PRO A 86 6.77 -1.23 19.09
CA PRO A 86 6.12 -0.61 17.95
C PRO A 86 5.90 -1.61 16.81
N THR A 87 4.75 -1.52 16.14
CA THR A 87 4.47 -2.32 14.95
C THR A 87 5.50 -2.00 13.86
N VAL A 88 6.17 -3.03 13.35
CA VAL A 88 7.03 -2.89 12.17
C VAL A 88 6.16 -2.99 10.93
N VAL A 89 6.22 -1.97 10.08
CA VAL A 89 5.46 -1.91 8.83
C VAL A 89 6.41 -1.96 7.65
N MET A 90 6.26 -2.98 6.81
CA MET A 90 6.96 -3.11 5.54
C MET A 90 5.99 -2.86 4.39
N ARG A 91 6.42 -2.09 3.40
CA ARG A 91 5.65 -1.78 2.20
C ARG A 91 6.41 -2.23 0.98
N GLU A 92 5.72 -2.81 0.00
CA GLU A 92 6.30 -3.33 -1.24
C GLU A 92 7.20 -2.30 -1.92
N ASN A 93 6.73 -1.06 -2.06
CA ASN A 93 7.47 0.02 -2.72
C ASN A 93 8.40 0.79 -1.75
N GLY A 94 8.38 0.44 -0.46
CA GLY A 94 9.18 1.08 0.58
C GLY A 94 10.44 0.31 0.97
N LEU A 95 10.55 -0.96 0.58
CA LEU A 95 11.70 -1.81 0.91
C LEU A 95 12.83 -1.67 -0.12
N GLN A 96 14.07 -1.81 0.37
CA GLN A 96 15.25 -1.95 -0.48
C GLN A 96 15.59 -3.44 -0.61
N TYR A 97 15.40 -3.99 -1.81
CA TYR A 97 15.60 -5.42 -2.06
C TYR A 97 17.04 -5.81 -2.44
N VAL A 98 17.93 -4.83 -2.61
CA VAL A 98 19.31 -5.06 -3.05
C VAL A 98 20.08 -6.01 -2.11
N SER A 99 19.69 -6.04 -0.83
CA SER A 99 20.25 -6.94 0.19
C SER A 99 19.86 -8.41 0.00
N LEU A 100 18.88 -8.74 -0.83
CA LEU A 100 18.52 -10.13 -1.15
C LEU A 100 19.62 -10.85 -1.95
N GLY A 101 20.54 -10.12 -2.59
CA GLY A 101 21.67 -10.68 -3.30
C GLY A 101 21.24 -11.71 -4.34
N LYS A 102 21.70 -12.96 -4.20
CA LYS A 102 21.35 -14.07 -5.12
C LYS A 102 19.88 -14.47 -5.08
N ALA A 103 19.15 -14.12 -4.03
CA ALA A 103 17.71 -14.39 -3.91
C ALA A 103 16.84 -13.29 -4.53
N LEU A 104 17.46 -12.23 -5.09
CA LEU A 104 16.75 -11.16 -5.78
C LEU A 104 15.94 -11.73 -6.97
N GLN A 105 14.65 -11.42 -6.97
CA GLN A 105 13.67 -11.80 -7.96
C GLN A 105 13.50 -10.71 -9.03
N VAL A 106 12.89 -11.08 -10.15
CA VAL A 106 12.70 -10.23 -11.34
C VAL A 106 11.84 -8.99 -11.07
N SER A 107 10.88 -9.05 -10.14
CA SER A 107 9.95 -7.95 -9.85
C SER A 107 9.92 -7.59 -8.37
N GLN A 108 9.53 -6.34 -8.05
CA GLN A 108 9.33 -5.90 -6.66
C GLN A 108 8.28 -6.76 -5.95
N ALA A 109 7.19 -7.09 -6.63
CA ALA A 109 6.17 -8.00 -6.11
C ALA A 109 6.73 -9.39 -5.77
N ALA A 110 7.57 -9.96 -6.64
CA ALA A 110 8.20 -11.25 -6.38
C ALA A 110 9.19 -11.17 -5.21
N ASN A 111 9.95 -10.09 -5.10
CA ASN A 111 10.83 -9.83 -3.97
C ASN A 111 10.06 -9.68 -2.66
N PHE A 112 8.95 -8.95 -2.64
CA PHE A 112 8.11 -8.79 -1.46
C PHE A 112 7.51 -10.13 -1.01
N ASN A 113 6.97 -10.91 -1.95
CA ASN A 113 6.47 -12.25 -1.66
C ASN A 113 7.56 -13.18 -1.12
N HIS A 114 8.80 -13.07 -1.65
CA HIS A 114 9.94 -13.80 -1.12
C HIS A 114 10.21 -13.41 0.33
N VAL A 115 10.31 -12.11 0.66
CA VAL A 115 10.49 -11.62 2.03
C VAL A 115 9.38 -12.11 2.97
N VAL A 116 8.11 -12.05 2.56
CA VAL A 116 6.98 -12.55 3.35
C VAL A 116 7.12 -14.05 3.62
N SER A 117 7.49 -14.83 2.61
CA SER A 117 7.67 -16.28 2.72
C SER A 117 8.82 -16.63 3.67
N GLU A 118 9.94 -15.89 3.59
CA GLU A 118 11.08 -16.05 4.49
C GLU A 118 10.68 -15.73 5.94
N LEU A 119 10.01 -14.59 6.19
CA LEU A 119 9.56 -14.21 7.53
C LEU A 119 8.60 -15.24 8.12
N ARG A 120 7.64 -15.74 7.34
CA ARG A 120 6.72 -16.79 7.80
C ARG A 120 7.45 -18.09 8.13
N ARG A 121 8.51 -18.44 7.38
CA ARG A 121 9.33 -19.62 7.69
C ARG A 121 10.16 -19.44 8.96
N GLN A 122 10.67 -18.23 9.20
CA GLN A 122 11.51 -17.93 10.37
C GLN A 122 10.70 -17.73 11.66
N ILE A 123 9.41 -17.41 11.52
CA ILE A 123 8.50 -17.10 12.63
C ILE A 123 7.27 -18.02 12.54
N PRO A 124 7.44 -19.35 12.71
CA PRO A 124 6.35 -20.31 12.53
C PRO A 124 5.25 -20.19 13.60
N ASP A 125 5.60 -19.66 14.79
CA ASP A 125 4.69 -19.55 15.93
C ASP A 125 3.79 -18.30 15.87
N ALA A 126 4.09 -17.33 14.99
CA ALA A 126 3.25 -16.16 14.81
C ALA A 126 1.98 -16.52 14.02
N VAL A 127 0.85 -15.94 14.43
CA VAL A 127 -0.38 -16.01 13.63
C VAL A 127 -0.13 -15.31 12.30
N PHE A 128 -0.41 -15.97 11.19
CA PHE A 128 -0.35 -15.39 9.86
C PHE A 128 -1.77 -15.14 9.34
N ASP A 129 -2.12 -13.89 9.05
CA ASP A 129 -3.43 -13.50 8.51
C ASP A 129 -3.24 -12.69 7.23
N ASP A 130 -3.89 -13.12 6.14
CA ASP A 130 -3.81 -12.49 4.83
C ASP A 130 -5.18 -12.00 4.32
N ARG A 131 -6.19 -11.90 5.20
CA ARG A 131 -7.54 -11.48 4.78
C ARG A 131 -7.56 -10.07 4.18
N LEU A 132 -6.60 -9.22 4.54
CA LEU A 132 -6.43 -7.89 3.95
C LEU A 132 -5.77 -7.91 2.57
N LEU A 133 -5.36 -9.06 2.05
CA LEU A 133 -4.74 -9.19 0.74
C LEU A 133 -5.77 -9.06 -0.38
N THR A 134 -7.06 -9.33 -0.13
CA THR A 134 -8.12 -9.29 -1.16
C THR A 134 -9.22 -8.30 -0.81
N ARG A 135 -9.84 -7.69 -1.83
CA ARG A 135 -10.96 -6.77 -1.63
C ARG A 135 -12.14 -7.42 -0.91
N GLY A 136 -12.41 -8.70 -1.20
CA GLY A 136 -13.46 -9.48 -0.53
C GLY A 136 -13.19 -9.65 0.96
N GLY A 137 -11.96 -10.00 1.34
CA GLY A 137 -11.58 -10.11 2.76
C GLY A 137 -11.62 -8.77 3.48
N GLN A 138 -11.13 -7.69 2.85
CA GLN A 138 -11.22 -6.33 3.38
C GLN A 138 -12.67 -5.90 3.65
N THR A 139 -13.55 -6.07 2.66
CA THR A 139 -14.98 -5.68 2.76
C THR A 139 -15.70 -6.51 3.83
N ARG A 140 -15.36 -7.79 3.96
CA ARG A 140 -15.94 -8.66 5.00
C ARG A 140 -15.61 -8.19 6.41
N ILE A 141 -14.41 -7.64 6.63
CA ILE A 141 -13.98 -7.12 7.94
C ILE A 141 -14.62 -5.75 8.22
N LEU A 142 -14.69 -4.90 7.19
CA LEU A 142 -15.18 -3.53 7.31
C LEU A 142 -16.71 -3.41 7.31
N GLY A 143 -17.41 -4.41 6.78
CA GLY A 143 -18.85 -4.37 6.60
C GLY A 143 -19.29 -3.35 5.54
N PRO A 144 -20.60 -3.06 5.45
CA PRO A 144 -21.16 -2.26 4.36
C PRO A 144 -20.93 -0.74 4.51
N LEU A 145 -20.55 -0.27 5.71
CA LEU A 145 -20.48 1.17 6.02
C LEU A 145 -19.10 1.78 5.72
N LEU A 146 -18.05 0.97 5.67
CA LEU A 146 -16.67 1.43 5.52
C LEU A 146 -16.05 0.89 4.23
N THR A 147 -15.48 1.78 3.42
CA THR A 147 -14.82 1.40 2.17
C THR A 147 -13.34 1.04 2.40
N PRO A 148 -12.80 -0.05 1.82
CA PRO A 148 -11.40 -0.44 1.98
C PRO A 148 -10.39 0.63 1.57
N GLU A 149 -10.71 1.45 0.58
CA GLU A 149 -9.82 2.49 0.04
C GLU A 149 -9.54 3.62 1.04
N LYS A 150 -10.39 3.76 2.08
CA LYS A 150 -10.29 4.81 3.09
C LYS A 150 -10.06 4.30 4.51
N HIS A 151 -10.37 3.03 4.78
CA HIS A 151 -10.47 2.50 6.14
C HIS A 151 -9.68 1.20 6.33
N LEU A 152 -8.65 0.95 5.51
CA LEU A 152 -7.86 -0.27 5.61
C LEU A 152 -7.11 -0.40 6.95
N ASP A 153 -6.74 0.73 7.53
CA ASP A 153 -6.19 0.86 8.88
C ASP A 153 -7.18 0.37 9.95
N VAL A 154 -8.47 0.73 9.82
CA VAL A 154 -9.54 0.24 10.69
C VAL A 154 -9.66 -1.29 10.56
N ALA A 155 -9.62 -1.81 9.33
CA ALA A 155 -9.67 -3.26 9.10
C ALA A 155 -8.50 -3.98 9.79
N ALA A 156 -7.29 -3.43 9.69
CA ALA A 156 -6.12 -3.97 10.37
C ALA A 156 -6.28 -3.93 11.90
N ALA A 157 -6.73 -2.81 12.46
CA ALA A 157 -6.96 -2.68 13.90
C ALA A 157 -8.02 -3.68 14.43
N LEU A 158 -9.09 -3.91 13.67
CA LEU A 158 -10.10 -4.91 14.01
C LEU A 158 -9.53 -6.33 14.03
N LEU A 159 -8.69 -6.68 13.05
CA LEU A 159 -8.04 -7.99 13.00
C LEU A 159 -7.08 -8.20 14.18
N VAL A 160 -6.26 -7.20 14.48
CA VAL A 160 -5.35 -7.23 15.64
C VAL A 160 -6.12 -7.47 16.93
N LYS A 161 -7.28 -6.83 17.09
CA LYS A 161 -8.11 -7.00 18.28
C LYS A 161 -8.86 -8.34 18.34
N ALA A 162 -9.22 -8.90 17.19
CA ALA A 162 -10.02 -10.13 17.10
C ALA A 162 -9.18 -11.41 17.13
N LEU A 163 -7.90 -11.33 16.74
CA LEU A 163 -7.02 -12.49 16.71
C LEU A 163 -6.43 -12.77 18.10
N PRO A 164 -6.33 -14.04 18.51
CA PRO A 164 -5.73 -14.41 19.78
C PRO A 164 -4.23 -14.15 19.71
N MET A 165 -3.77 -13.06 20.31
CA MET A 165 -2.36 -12.80 20.57
C MET A 165 -2.04 -13.32 21.98
N ALA A 166 -1.03 -14.17 22.12
CA ALA A 166 -0.64 -14.71 23.42
C ALA A 166 -0.38 -13.56 24.42
N SER A 167 -1.06 -13.59 25.58
CA SER A 167 -0.98 -12.53 26.58
C SER A 167 0.32 -12.51 27.37
#